data_AF-X1E9Z4-F1
#
_entry.id   AF-X1E9Z4-F1
#
_cell.length_a   1.000
_cell.length_b   1.000
_cell.length_c   1.000
_cell.angle_alpha   90.00
_cell.angle_beta   90.00
_cell.angle_gamma   90.00
#
_symmetry.space_group_name_H-M   'P 1'
#
loop_
_entity.id
_entity.type
_entity.pdbx_description
1 polymer ?
#
loop_
_entity_poly.entity_id
_entity_poly.type
_entity_poly.pdbx_seq_one_letter_code
_entity_poly.pdbx_strand_id
1 'polypeptide(L)'
;MENDEEVGPLHERLRHLITKEFKLTIYEGHKDYGDLFDRKIDLDELNNLWYDEQYNGVKFKLVNKLLHESLNAQTRYPKRIAGT
;
A
#
# COMPACT_ATOMS: atom_id res chain seq x y z
N MET A 1 -9.21 3.15 3.42
CA MET A 1 -9.36 4.12 2.32
C MET A 1 -8.10 3.98 1.50
N GLU A 2 -8.15 3.08 0.53
CA GLU A 2 -7.10 2.87 -0.48
C GLU A 2 -7.12 4.10 -1.41
N ASN A 3 -5.96 4.74 -1.58
CA ASN A 3 -5.77 5.80 -2.58
C ASN A 3 -4.73 5.29 -3.57
N ASP A 4 -5.20 4.95 -4.77
CA ASP A 4 -4.39 4.72 -5.96
C ASP A 4 -4.13 6.11 -6.58
N GLU A 5 -2.91 6.63 -6.42
CA GLU A 5 -2.48 7.88 -7.06
C GLU A 5 -1.59 7.52 -8.27
N GLU A 6 -2.06 7.84 -9.47
CA GLU A 6 -1.33 7.63 -10.73
C GLU A 6 -0.44 8.86 -10.98
N VAL A 7 0.85 8.76 -10.67
CA VAL A 7 1.84 9.77 -11.00
C VAL A 7 2.38 9.43 -12.40
N GLY A 8 2.09 10.23 -13.44
CA GLY A 8 2.58 9.96 -14.82
C GLY A 8 4.12 10.03 -14.94
N PRO A 9 4.73 10.02 -16.15
CA PRO A 9 4.64 9.07 -17.27
C PRO A 9 5.27 7.69 -16.96
N LEU A 10 5.52 7.39 -15.69
CA LEU A 10 5.95 6.07 -15.23
C LEU A 10 4.69 5.26 -14.95
N HIS A 11 4.50 4.14 -15.64
CA HIS A 11 3.40 3.18 -15.41
C HIS A 11 3.61 2.43 -14.08
N GLU A 12 3.97 3.14 -13.02
CA GLU A 12 4.28 2.57 -11.72
C GLU A 12 3.08 2.76 -10.81
N ARG A 13 2.34 1.67 -10.61
CA ARG A 13 1.28 1.66 -9.61
C ARG A 13 1.93 1.66 -8.24
N LEU A 14 1.43 2.53 -7.37
CA LEU A 14 1.81 2.54 -5.98
C LEU A 14 0.55 2.42 -5.15
N ARG A 15 0.67 1.75 -4.01
CA ARG A 15 -0.45 1.48 -3.12
C ARG A 15 -0.10 1.91 -1.72
N HIS A 16 -0.99 2.70 -1.16
CA HIS A 16 -0.91 3.16 0.21
C HIS A 16 -1.99 2.49 1.04
N LEU A 17 -1.58 1.80 2.10
CA LEU A 17 -2.48 1.36 3.17
C LEU A 17 -2.31 2.28 4.37
N ILE A 18 -3.25 3.21 4.53
CA ILE A 18 -3.32 4.07 5.71
C ILE A 18 -4.29 3.45 6.72
N THR A 19 -3.76 3.06 7.87
CA THR A 19 -4.54 2.60 9.02
C THR A 19 -4.50 3.64 10.15
N LYS A 20 -5.18 3.36 11.26
CA LYS A 20 -5.20 4.23 12.44
C LYS A 20 -3.82 4.34 13.10
N GLU A 21 -3.03 3.27 13.04
CA GLU A 21 -1.76 3.15 13.76
C GLU A 21 -0.56 3.20 12.83
N PHE A 22 -0.72 2.80 11.56
CA PHE A 22 0.38 2.68 10.60
C PHE A 22 0.00 3.19 9.21
N LYS A 23 0.98 3.70 8.48
CA LYS A 23 0.91 3.93 7.03
C LYS A 23 1.94 3.03 6.36
N LEU A 24 1.49 2.26 5.38
CA LEU A 24 2.33 1.40 4.56
C LEU A 24 2.23 1.88 3.11
N THR A 25 3.37 2.05 2.46
CA THR A 25 3.48 2.39 1.04
C THR A 25 4.23 1.29 0.33
N ILE A 26 3.69 0.77 -0.77
CA ILE A 26 4.35 -0.21 -1.63
C ILE A 26 4.32 0.26 -3.07
N TYR A 27 5.46 0.09 -3.74
CA TYR A 27 5.66 0.46 -5.14
C TYR A 27 5.66 -0.81 -6.00
N GLU A 28 4.83 -0.87 -7.03
CA GLU A 28 4.77 -2.02 -7.95
C GLU A 28 6.09 -2.20 -8.71
N GLY A 29 6.77 -1.08 -9.04
CA GLY A 29 8.06 -1.06 -9.72
C GLY A 29 9.26 -1.51 -8.87
N HIS A 30 9.15 -1.48 -7.55
CA HIS A 30 10.25 -1.76 -6.62
C HIS A 30 9.88 -2.84 -5.59
N LYS A 31 10.20 -4.10 -5.89
CA LYS A 31 9.82 -5.26 -5.04
C LYS A 31 10.49 -5.30 -3.66
N ASP A 32 11.66 -4.70 -3.55
CA ASP A 32 12.47 -4.72 -2.31
C ASP A 32 12.33 -3.44 -1.48
N TYR A 33 11.60 -2.44 -2.00
CA TYR A 33 11.43 -1.14 -1.38
C TYR A 33 9.96 -0.89 -1.01
N GLY A 34 9.79 -0.22 0.12
CA GLY A 34 8.52 0.30 0.59
C GLY A 34 8.75 1.21 1.78
N ASP A 35 7.68 1.83 2.24
CA ASP A 35 7.73 2.67 3.42
C ASP A 35 6.74 2.18 4.46
N LEU A 36 7.19 2.13 5.71
CA LEU A 36 6.35 1.81 6.85
C LEU A 36 6.53 2.89 7.90
N PHE A 37 5.47 3.63 8.19
CA PHE A 37 5.45 4.68 9.20
C PHE A 37 4.47 4.31 10.31
N ASP A 38 4.90 4.44 11.56
CA ASP A 38 4.05 4.32 12.75
C ASP A 38 3.45 5.69 13.06
N ARG A 39 2.15 5.86 12.78
CA ARG A 39 1.43 7.13 12.98
C ARG A 39 1.10 7.41 14.44
N LYS A 40 1.29 6.43 15.33
CA LYS A 40 1.00 6.58 16.78
C LYS A 40 2.18 7.21 17.49
N ILE A 41 3.40 6.85 17.08
CA ILE A 41 4.66 7.31 17.65
C ILE A 41 5.22 8.47 16.83
N ASP A 42 5.06 8.42 15.50
CA ASP A 42 5.68 9.33 14.55
C ASP A 42 4.60 10.01 13.69
N LEU A 43 4.03 11.10 14.24
CA LEU A 43 3.01 11.90 13.56
C LEU A 43 3.54 12.63 12.32
N ASP A 44 4.86 12.81 12.23
CA ASP A 44 5.54 13.58 11.19
C ASP A 44 6.09 12.70 10.05
N GLU A 45 5.91 11.37 10.12
CA GLU A 45 6.30 10.42 9.07
C GLU A 45 7.80 10.49 8.69
N LEU A 46 8.65 10.78 9.69
CA LEU A 46 10.09 10.95 9.56
C LEU A 46 10.86 9.62 9.64
N ASN A 47 10.27 8.60 10.28
CA ASN A 47 10.95 7.34 10.55
C ASN A 47 10.41 6.20 9.67
N ASN A 48 11.13 5.86 8.59
CA ASN A 48 10.81 4.68 7.79
C ASN A 48 11.27 3.39 8.49
N LEU A 49 10.30 2.62 8.98
CA LEU A 49 10.46 1.36 9.70
C LEU A 49 10.45 0.14 8.77
N TRP A 50 10.51 0.32 7.44
CA TRP A 50 10.43 -0.78 6.47
C TRP A 50 11.53 -1.84 6.64
N TYR A 51 12.75 -1.36 6.94
CA TYR A 51 13.95 -2.18 7.16
C TYR A 51 14.12 -2.61 8.63
N ASP A 52 13.25 -2.15 9.54
CA ASP A 52 13.34 -2.51 10.95
C ASP A 52 12.76 -3.91 11.19
N GLU A 53 13.61 -4.83 11.66
CA GLU A 53 13.23 -6.22 11.86
C GLU A 53 12.16 -6.41 12.96
N GLN A 54 12.08 -5.48 13.93
CA GLN A 54 11.06 -5.53 14.99
C GLN A 54 9.65 -5.33 14.42
N TYR A 55 9.56 -4.57 13.32
CA TYR A 55 8.31 -4.28 12.63
C TYR A 55 8.01 -5.27 11.51
N ASN A 56 8.82 -6.31 11.28
CA ASN A 56 8.53 -7.34 10.27
C ASN A 56 7.18 -8.03 10.48
N GLY A 57 6.80 -8.31 11.73
CA GLY A 57 5.49 -8.89 12.05
C GLY A 57 4.33 -7.94 11.73
N VAL A 58 4.50 -6.64 12.03
CA VAL A 58 3.52 -5.59 11.72
C VAL A 58 3.42 -5.40 10.20
N LYS A 59 4.55 -5.31 9.52
CA LYS A 59 4.66 -5.24 8.06
C LYS A 59 3.90 -6.39 7.41
N PHE A 60 4.14 -7.64 7.83
CA PHE A 60 3.44 -8.80 7.27
C PHE A 60 1.92 -8.68 7.44
N LYS A 61 1.45 -8.27 8.61
CA LYS A 61 0.02 -8.07 8.88
C LYS A 61 -0.59 -6.96 8.03
N LEU A 62 0.12 -5.84 7.84
CA LEU A 62 -0.33 -4.72 7.01
C LEU A 62 -0.33 -5.08 5.52
N VAL A 63 0.72 -5.74 5.02
CA VAL A 63 0.78 -6.24 3.64
C VAL A 63 -0.35 -7.22 3.37
N ASN A 64 -0.60 -8.15 4.28
CA ASN A 64 -1.70 -9.09 4.16
C ASN A 64 -3.04 -8.35 4.10
N LYS A 65 -3.24 -7.34 4.95
CA LYS A 65 -4.44 -6.50 4.92
C LYS A 65 -4.59 -5.71 3.62
N LEU A 66 -3.51 -5.11 3.11
CA LEU A 66 -3.49 -4.40 1.82
C LEU A 66 -3.86 -5.35 0.68
N LEU A 67 -3.32 -6.57 0.67
CA LEU A 67 -3.64 -7.57 -0.33
C LEU A 67 -5.13 -7.94 -0.28
N HIS A 68 -5.68 -8.15 0.92
CA HIS A 68 -7.11 -8.43 1.09
C HIS A 68 -8.00 -7.26 0.66
N GLU A 69 -7.62 -6.02 0.99
CA GLU A 69 -8.36 -4.81 0.58
C GLU A 69 -8.29 -4.63 -0.94
N SER A 70 -7.13 -4.83 -1.55
CA SER A 70 -6.95 -4.82 -3.01
C SER A 70 -7.75 -5.91 -3.73
N LEU A 71 -7.79 -7.13 -3.18
CA LEU A 71 -8.60 -8.21 -3.74
C LEU A 71 -10.10 -7.92 -3.63
N ASN A 72 -10.52 -7.15 -2.63
CA ASN A 72 -11.90 -6.69 -2.48
C ASN A 72 -12.22 -5.53 -3.44
N ALA A 73 -11.29 -4.57 -3.57
CA ALA A 73 -11.40 -3.42 -4.46
C ALA A 73 -11.39 -3.83 -5.94
N GLN A 74 -10.66 -4.88 -6.30
CA GLN A 74 -10.76 -5.53 -7.60
C GLN A 74 -12.14 -6.18 -7.73
N THR A 75 -13.07 -5.43 -8.31
CA THR A 75 -14.43 -5.89 -8.57
C THR A 75 -14.38 -7.23 -9.32
N ARG A 76 -15.09 -8.22 -8.78
CA ARG A 76 -15.20 -9.60 -9.32
C ARG A 76 -15.74 -9.65 -10.76
N TYR A 77 -16.31 -8.56 -11.25
CA TYR A 77 -16.93 -8.45 -12.56
C TYR A 77 -16.14 -7.49 -13.45
N PRO A 78 -15.37 -7.96 -14.45
CA PRO A 78 -14.86 -7.04 -15.46
C PRO A 78 -16.04 -6.28 -16.06
N LYS A 79 -15.95 -4.94 -16.14
CA LYS A 79 -16.90 -4.15 -16.92
C LYS A 79 -16.91 -4.76 -18.32
N ARG A 80 -18.04 -5.36 -18.73
CA ARG A 80 -18.25 -5.76 -20.12
C ARG A 80 -18.22 -4.47 -20.93
N ILE A 81 -17.08 -4.16 -21.54
CA ILE A 81 -17.01 -3.23 -22.65
C ILE A 81 -17.82 -3.89 -23.78
N ALA A 82 -19.10 -3.53 -23.88
CA ALA A 82 -19.87 -3.78 -25.08
C ALA A 82 -19.19 -2.96 -26.18
N GLY A 83 -18.50 -3.64 -27.08
CA GLY A 83 -17.90 -3.01 -28.26
C GLY A 83 -18.98 -2.21 -28.98
N THR A 84 -18.68 -0.93 -29.25
CA THR A 84 -19.38 -0.12 -30.25
C THR A 84 -18.57 -0.16 -31.53
#